data_AF-A0A2V4U7Y2-F1
#
_entry.id   AF-A0A2V4U7Y2-F1
#
_cell.length_a   1.000
_cell.length_b   1.000
_cell.length_c   1.000
_cell.angle_alpha   90.00
_cell.angle_beta   90.00
_cell.angle_gamma   90.00
#
_symmetry.space_group_name_H-M   'P 1'
#
loop_
_entity.id
_entity.type
_entity.pdbx_description
1 polymer ?
#
loop_
_entity_poly.entity_id
_entity_poly.type
_entity_poly.pdbx_seq_one_letter_code
_entity_poly.pdbx_strand_id
1 'polypeptide(L)'
;MNKQVVLFGRFVGVALLFSLVAHATAQVPGPAISTEAIITIGACKFTIANMFGGKFMVLHPEQTPPQQGVYDLPDTGPHASSVIGTFGLFCVDANDEGIGAMLNAKQVDGKWLMYNPWPSPNEPELTSFDPGAHPQTVQFTGGNWTGTGLTVDETSGDEKHRARMFYFCLVHQTHALCGKSPVQWLADTGEHNELWKIRAILQSVKFVDASPLLESDPAIGSASAPSNRGNDD
;
A
#
# COMPACT_ATOMS: atom_id res chain seq x y z
N MET A 1 -77.08 -11.73 23.68
CA MET A 1 -76.68 -13.13 24.01
C MET A 1 -75.33 -13.33 23.32
N ASN A 2 -74.19 -13.64 23.92
CA ASN A 2 -73.87 -14.23 25.22
C ASN A 2 -72.57 -13.59 25.76
N LYS A 3 -72.54 -13.37 27.08
CA LYS A 3 -71.34 -13.09 27.86
C LYS A 3 -70.59 -14.41 28.07
N GLN A 4 -69.27 -14.41 27.93
CA GLN A 4 -68.43 -15.29 28.75
C GLN A 4 -67.34 -14.48 29.43
N VAL A 5 -67.41 -14.54 30.75
CA VAL A 5 -66.44 -14.06 31.74
C VAL A 5 -65.62 -15.29 32.12
N VAL A 6 -64.30 -15.22 32.03
CA VAL A 6 -63.41 -16.18 32.69
C VAL A 6 -62.35 -15.39 33.45
N LEU A 7 -62.37 -15.57 34.77
CA LEU A 7 -61.43 -15.08 35.76
C LEU A 7 -60.42 -16.19 36.12
N PHE A 8 -59.37 -15.78 36.85
CA PHE A 8 -58.35 -16.57 37.56
C PHE A 8 -57.14 -17.00 36.72
N GLY A 9 -55.89 -16.82 37.15
CA GLY A 9 -55.36 -16.40 38.45
C GLY A 9 -53.93 -15.87 38.31
N ARG A 10 -53.56 -15.01 39.26
CA ARG A 10 -52.20 -14.45 39.39
C ARG A 10 -51.30 -15.48 40.09
N PHE A 11 -50.30 -16.01 39.39
CA PHE A 11 -49.13 -16.61 40.02
C PHE A 11 -48.04 -15.55 40.15
N VAL A 12 -47.78 -15.11 41.38
CA VAL A 12 -46.62 -14.28 41.73
C VAL A 12 -45.47 -15.24 41.99
N GLY A 13 -44.70 -15.55 40.95
CA GLY A 13 -43.43 -16.28 41.07
C GLY A 13 -42.32 -15.30 41.39
N VAL A 14 -41.81 -15.33 42.62
CA VAL A 14 -40.59 -14.62 43.02
C VAL A 14 -39.40 -15.37 42.41
N ALA A 15 -38.92 -14.90 41.26
CA ALA A 15 -37.69 -15.39 40.65
C ALA A 15 -36.48 -14.76 41.36
N LEU A 16 -35.74 -15.58 42.12
CA LEU A 16 -34.42 -15.25 42.64
C LEU A 16 -33.44 -15.07 41.48
N LEU A 17 -33.19 -13.83 41.10
CA LEU A 17 -32.13 -13.43 40.18
C LEU A 17 -30.77 -13.61 40.88
N PHE A 18 -30.15 -14.76 40.70
CA PHE A 18 -28.72 -14.92 40.96
C PHE A 18 -27.94 -14.21 39.84
N SER A 19 -27.45 -13.00 40.12
CA SER A 19 -26.50 -12.30 39.26
C SER A 19 -25.19 -13.10 39.19
N LEU A 20 -25.04 -13.90 38.14
CA LEU A 20 -23.75 -14.43 37.70
C LEU A 20 -22.89 -13.24 37.23
N VAL A 21 -22.02 -12.76 38.11
CA VAL A 21 -20.95 -11.82 37.74
C VAL A 21 -19.92 -12.62 36.96
N ALA A 22 -20.11 -12.71 35.64
CA ALA A 22 -19.10 -13.19 34.73
C ALA A 22 -17.90 -12.24 34.80
N HIS A 23 -16.85 -12.68 35.50
CA HIS A 23 -15.56 -11.99 35.49
C HIS A 23 -14.94 -12.22 34.13
N ALA A 24 -15.20 -11.32 33.19
CA ALA A 24 -14.44 -11.23 31.96
C ALA A 24 -13.01 -10.87 32.36
N THR A 25 -12.12 -11.86 32.35
CA THR A 25 -10.68 -11.60 32.37
C THR A 25 -10.38 -10.89 31.06
N ALA A 26 -10.27 -9.57 31.10
CA ALA A 26 -9.67 -8.81 30.02
C ALA A 26 -8.25 -9.36 29.84
N GLN A 27 -8.06 -10.21 28.84
CA GLN A 27 -6.73 -10.56 28.39
C GLN A 27 -6.10 -9.25 27.96
N VAL A 28 -5.15 -8.78 28.77
CA VAL A 28 -4.27 -7.68 28.40
C VAL A 28 -3.68 -8.09 27.05
N PRO A 29 -3.97 -7.37 25.96
CA PRO A 29 -3.39 -7.67 24.67
C PRO A 29 -1.88 -7.69 24.88
N GLY A 30 -1.26 -8.86 24.71
CA GLY A 30 0.19 -8.94 24.67
C GLY A 30 0.68 -7.93 23.62
N PRO A 31 1.84 -7.30 23.82
CA PRO A 31 2.39 -6.39 22.83
C PRO A 31 2.35 -7.10 21.48
N ALA A 32 1.63 -6.52 20.52
CA ALA A 32 1.58 -7.05 19.17
C ALA A 32 3.03 -7.16 18.71
N ILE A 33 3.54 -8.39 18.62
CA ILE A 33 4.86 -8.66 18.09
C ILE A 33 4.74 -8.34 16.60
N SER A 34 4.99 -7.07 16.27
CA SER A 34 5.20 -6.62 14.90
C SER A 34 6.43 -7.39 14.41
N THR A 35 6.20 -8.52 13.76
CA THR A 35 7.25 -9.21 13.01
C THR A 35 7.55 -8.37 11.78
N GLU A 36 8.30 -7.28 12.00
CA GLU A 36 8.84 -6.39 10.95
C GLU A 36 9.91 -7.16 10.17
N ALA A 37 9.51 -8.15 9.38
CA ALA A 37 10.41 -8.78 8.43
C ALA A 37 10.88 -7.72 7.41
N ILE A 38 12.17 -7.71 7.13
CA ILE A 38 12.73 -6.88 6.05
C ILE A 38 12.26 -7.51 4.73
N ILE A 39 11.55 -6.72 3.94
CA ILE A 39 11.06 -7.04 2.62
C ILE A 39 11.99 -6.44 1.59
N THR A 40 12.20 -7.16 0.49
CA THR A 40 12.96 -6.67 -0.67
C THR A 40 12.12 -6.84 -1.94
N ILE A 41 11.94 -5.75 -2.68
CA ILE A 41 11.36 -5.73 -4.02
C ILE A 41 12.31 -4.96 -4.92
N GLY A 42 13.01 -5.62 -5.84
CA GLY A 42 14.04 -4.96 -6.65
C GLY A 42 15.09 -4.28 -5.76
N ALA A 43 15.33 -2.99 -5.96
CA ALA A 43 16.28 -2.20 -5.16
C ALA A 43 15.71 -1.72 -3.81
N CYS A 44 14.40 -1.81 -3.59
CA CYS A 44 13.75 -1.27 -2.41
C CYS A 44 13.79 -2.29 -1.26
N LYS A 45 14.42 -1.91 -0.14
CA LYS A 45 14.42 -2.67 1.11
C LYS A 45 13.63 -1.89 2.17
N PHE A 46 12.66 -2.52 2.80
CA PHE A 46 11.78 -1.85 3.76
C PHE A 46 11.14 -2.82 4.75
N THR A 47 10.58 -2.28 5.84
CA THR A 47 9.62 -2.98 6.69
C THR A 47 8.23 -2.37 6.52
N ILE A 48 7.19 -3.14 6.77
CA ILE A 48 5.79 -2.71 6.74
C ILE A 48 5.04 -3.42 7.87
N ALA A 49 4.15 -2.72 8.56
CA ALA A 49 3.35 -3.33 9.60
C ALA A 49 2.19 -4.13 9.00
N ASN A 50 1.94 -5.33 9.53
CA ASN A 50 0.73 -6.10 9.21
C ASN A 50 -0.47 -5.49 9.96
N MET A 51 -1.08 -4.47 9.35
CA MET A 51 -2.25 -3.78 9.87
C MET A 51 -3.54 -4.40 9.32
N PHE A 52 -4.64 -4.25 10.08
CA PHE A 52 -6.00 -4.64 9.65
C PHE A 52 -6.15 -6.13 9.29
N GLY A 53 -5.32 -7.00 9.87
CA GLY A 53 -5.29 -8.44 9.55
C GLY A 53 -4.68 -8.76 8.18
N GLY A 54 -4.18 -7.75 7.46
CA GLY A 54 -3.52 -7.94 6.18
C GLY A 54 -2.14 -8.56 6.29
N LYS A 55 -1.64 -9.05 5.16
CA LYS A 55 -0.36 -9.74 5.05
C LYS A 55 0.36 -9.31 3.79
N PHE A 56 1.66 -9.09 3.91
CA PHE A 56 2.50 -8.81 2.77
C PHE A 56 3.15 -10.10 2.22
N MET A 57 3.22 -10.21 0.90
CA MET A 57 3.83 -11.32 0.17
C MET A 57 4.71 -10.79 -0.96
N VAL A 58 5.89 -11.38 -1.15
CA VAL A 58 6.73 -11.14 -2.33
C VAL A 58 6.40 -12.19 -3.38
N LEU A 59 6.03 -11.75 -4.58
CA LEU A 59 5.82 -12.66 -5.72
C LEU A 59 7.18 -13.15 -6.23
N HIS A 60 7.25 -14.43 -6.59
CA HIS A 60 8.52 -15.01 -7.07
C HIS A 60 8.94 -14.33 -8.38
N PRO A 61 10.21 -13.90 -8.51
CA PRO A 61 10.67 -13.14 -9.67
C PRO A 61 10.55 -13.92 -11.00
N GLU A 62 10.64 -15.25 -10.93
CA GLU A 62 10.42 -16.14 -12.09
C GLU A 62 8.99 -16.09 -12.63
N GLN A 63 8.02 -15.75 -11.78
CA GLN A 63 6.60 -15.68 -12.15
C GLN A 63 6.19 -14.29 -12.63
N THR A 64 6.83 -13.25 -12.12
CA THR A 64 6.48 -11.85 -12.40
C THR A 64 7.72 -10.96 -12.45
N PRO A 65 8.43 -10.86 -13.59
CA PRO A 65 9.43 -9.83 -13.81
C PRO A 65 8.76 -8.50 -14.25
N PRO A 66 9.12 -7.34 -13.67
CA PRO A 66 10.03 -7.15 -12.53
C PRO A 66 9.40 -7.63 -11.22
N GLN A 67 10.22 -8.00 -10.23
CA GLN A 67 9.77 -8.49 -8.92
C GLN A 67 8.72 -7.55 -8.30
N GLN A 68 7.66 -8.12 -7.73
CA GLN A 68 6.52 -7.37 -7.20
C GLN A 68 6.17 -7.86 -5.79
N GLY A 69 5.61 -6.96 -5.00
CA GLY A 69 5.00 -7.24 -3.72
C GLY A 69 3.48 -7.15 -3.80
N VAL A 70 2.79 -7.87 -2.95
CA VAL A 70 1.34 -7.75 -2.77
C VAL A 70 1.05 -7.61 -1.29
N TYR A 71 0.28 -6.58 -0.93
CA TYR A 71 -0.36 -6.50 0.38
C TYR A 71 -1.80 -6.99 0.23
N ASP A 72 -2.09 -8.11 0.88
CA ASP A 72 -3.40 -8.76 0.88
C ASP A 72 -4.19 -8.31 2.12
N LEU A 73 -5.40 -7.79 1.91
CA LEU A 73 -6.32 -7.45 2.99
C LEU A 73 -7.44 -8.49 3.02
N PRO A 74 -7.88 -8.91 4.22
CA PRO A 74 -8.95 -9.89 4.32
C PRO A 74 -10.24 -9.33 3.71
N ASP A 75 -10.98 -10.18 3.02
CA ASP A 75 -12.31 -9.92 2.46
C ASP A 75 -13.44 -10.19 3.47
N THR A 76 -13.11 -10.79 4.61
CA THR A 76 -14.04 -11.24 5.65
C THR A 76 -13.57 -10.84 7.05
N GLY A 77 -14.53 -10.73 7.98
CA GLY A 77 -14.26 -10.37 9.38
C GLY A 77 -14.35 -8.87 9.69
N PRO A 78 -13.98 -8.44 10.92
CA PRO A 78 -14.20 -7.07 11.40
C PRO A 78 -13.36 -6.00 10.70
N HIS A 79 -12.36 -6.41 9.91
CA HIS A 79 -11.48 -5.53 9.15
C HIS A 79 -11.62 -5.73 7.64
N ALA A 80 -12.63 -6.48 7.21
CA ALA A 80 -12.90 -6.73 5.80
C ALA A 80 -12.97 -5.42 4.99
N SER A 81 -12.53 -5.50 3.74
CA SER A 81 -12.75 -4.45 2.76
C SER A 81 -13.37 -5.05 1.51
N SER A 82 -14.58 -4.60 1.16
CA SER A 82 -15.25 -4.96 -0.11
C SER A 82 -14.68 -4.19 -1.31
N VAL A 83 -13.80 -3.23 -1.05
CA VAL A 83 -13.18 -2.36 -2.05
C VAL A 83 -11.73 -2.79 -2.26
N ILE A 84 -10.98 -2.95 -1.18
CA ILE A 84 -9.57 -3.31 -1.22
C ILE A 84 -9.44 -4.81 -0.96
N GLY A 85 -9.33 -5.61 -2.02
CA GLY A 85 -8.85 -6.98 -1.87
C GLY A 85 -7.34 -6.99 -1.65
N THR A 86 -6.60 -6.42 -2.60
CA THR A 86 -5.14 -6.37 -2.58
C THR A 86 -4.62 -5.07 -3.15
N PHE A 87 -3.35 -4.77 -2.89
CA PHE A 87 -2.62 -3.80 -3.72
C PHE A 87 -1.18 -4.25 -3.98
N GLY A 88 -0.75 -4.01 -5.22
CA GLY A 88 0.58 -4.33 -5.68
C GLY A 88 1.59 -3.23 -5.33
N LEU A 89 2.83 -3.65 -5.09
CA LEU A 89 3.97 -2.79 -4.78
C LEU A 89 5.13 -3.10 -5.72
N PHE A 90 5.72 -2.06 -6.30
CA PHE A 90 6.79 -2.11 -7.28
C PHE A 90 7.90 -1.16 -6.85
N CYS A 91 9.15 -1.55 -7.08
CA CYS A 91 10.27 -0.65 -6.90
C CYS A 91 10.69 -0.08 -8.25
N VAL A 92 10.80 1.24 -8.32
CA VAL A 92 11.26 1.99 -9.50
C VAL A 92 12.31 3.01 -9.09
N ASP A 93 12.99 3.59 -10.07
CA ASP A 93 13.88 4.73 -9.82
C ASP A 93 13.07 5.97 -9.46
N ALA A 94 13.57 6.74 -8.49
CA ALA A 94 12.96 7.99 -8.03
C ALA A 94 13.28 9.16 -8.97
N ASN A 95 12.88 9.04 -10.23
CA ASN A 95 12.95 10.11 -11.22
C ASN A 95 11.56 10.38 -11.83
N ASP A 96 11.44 11.47 -12.57
CA ASP A 96 10.16 11.92 -13.13
C ASP A 96 9.51 10.89 -14.07
N GLU A 97 10.32 10.10 -14.78
CA GLU A 97 9.85 9.03 -15.67
C GLU A 97 9.27 7.87 -14.87
N GLY A 98 10.03 7.32 -13.92
CA GLY A 98 9.63 6.18 -13.10
C GLY A 98 8.43 6.49 -12.21
N ILE A 99 8.46 7.62 -11.50
CA ILE A 99 7.33 8.07 -10.67
C ILE A 99 6.11 8.37 -11.54
N GLY A 100 6.31 9.11 -12.64
CA GLY A 100 5.22 9.45 -13.54
C GLY A 100 4.53 8.20 -14.10
N ALA A 101 5.32 7.22 -14.55
CA ALA A 101 4.81 5.97 -15.13
C ALA A 101 3.97 5.19 -14.11
N MET A 102 4.43 5.12 -12.85
CA MET A 102 3.69 4.43 -11.79
C MET A 102 2.43 5.16 -11.33
N LEU A 103 2.43 6.50 -11.35
CA LEU A 103 1.24 7.30 -11.07
C LEU A 103 0.28 7.38 -12.27
N ASN A 104 0.69 6.92 -13.44
CA ASN A 104 0.01 7.14 -14.72
C ASN A 104 -0.29 8.63 -15.00
N ALA A 105 0.53 9.51 -14.43
CA ALA A 105 0.29 10.95 -14.42
C ALA A 105 1.57 11.75 -14.14
N LYS A 106 1.64 12.97 -14.66
CA LYS A 106 2.66 13.98 -14.31
C LYS A 106 2.02 15.30 -13.97
N GLN A 107 2.64 16.06 -13.07
CA GLN A 107 2.22 17.42 -12.78
C GLN A 107 3.00 18.40 -13.66
N VAL A 108 2.31 19.17 -14.50
CA VAL A 108 2.88 20.19 -15.40
C VAL A 108 2.15 21.50 -15.15
N ASP A 109 2.89 22.56 -14.83
CA ASP A 109 2.34 23.89 -14.50
C ASP A 109 1.23 23.84 -13.44
N GLY A 110 1.43 23.00 -12.41
CA GLY A 110 0.49 22.79 -11.31
C GLY A 110 -0.72 21.90 -11.65
N LYS A 111 -0.86 21.43 -12.89
CA LYS A 111 -1.98 20.58 -13.34
C LYS A 111 -1.55 19.13 -13.51
N TRP A 112 -2.41 18.20 -13.12
CA TRP A 112 -2.22 16.78 -13.42
C TRP A 112 -2.62 16.50 -14.87
N LEU A 113 -1.71 15.86 -15.60
CA LEU A 113 -1.91 15.33 -16.94
C LEU A 113 -1.70 13.82 -16.89
N MET A 114 -2.47 13.08 -17.67
CA MET A 114 -2.22 11.66 -17.90
C MET A 114 -0.87 11.52 -18.60
N TYR A 115 -0.09 10.52 -18.19
CA TYR A 115 1.24 10.28 -18.73
C TYR A 115 1.34 8.90 -19.33
N ASN A 116 1.66 8.85 -20.63
CA ASN A 116 2.03 7.64 -21.33
C ASN A 116 3.56 7.61 -21.50
N PRO A 117 4.29 6.77 -20.74
CA PRO A 117 5.74 6.67 -20.85
C PRO A 117 6.21 6.03 -22.17
N TRP A 118 5.32 5.35 -22.90
CA TRP A 118 5.65 4.71 -24.18
C TRP A 118 4.62 5.09 -25.25
N PRO A 119 4.58 6.37 -25.67
CA PRO A 119 3.65 6.80 -26.69
C PRO A 119 3.96 6.15 -28.03
N SER A 120 2.93 5.75 -28.76
CA SER A 120 3.07 5.44 -30.18
C SER A 120 3.50 6.71 -30.95
N PRO A 121 4.10 6.62 -32.16
CA PRO A 121 4.61 7.81 -32.89
C PRO A 121 3.62 8.96 -33.12
N ASN A 122 2.31 8.71 -33.02
CA ASN A 122 1.25 9.70 -33.22
C ASN A 122 0.42 9.96 -31.94
N GLU A 123 0.83 9.43 -30.80
CA GLU A 123 0.18 9.64 -29.52
C GLU A 123 1.01 10.64 -28.71
N PRO A 124 0.37 11.64 -28.08
CA PRO A 124 1.09 12.53 -27.17
C PRO A 124 1.53 11.79 -25.91
N GLU A 125 2.71 12.13 -25.39
CA GLU A 125 3.22 11.64 -24.10
C GLU A 125 2.30 12.08 -22.94
N LEU A 126 1.74 13.29 -23.04
CA LEU A 126 0.88 13.89 -22.03
C LEU A 126 -0.48 14.27 -22.62
N THR A 127 -1.54 13.83 -21.95
CA THR A 127 -2.92 14.20 -22.29
C THR A 127 -3.64 14.77 -21.09
N SER A 128 -4.68 15.57 -21.33
CA SER A 128 -5.58 15.97 -20.25
C SER A 128 -6.37 14.76 -19.76
N PHE A 129 -6.58 14.68 -18.44
CA PHE A 129 -7.57 13.76 -17.89
C PHE A 129 -8.96 14.03 -18.48
N ASP A 130 -9.77 12.98 -18.58
CA ASP A 130 -11.21 13.16 -18.83
C ASP A 130 -11.80 14.08 -17.73
N PRO A 131 -12.72 15.00 -18.07
CA PRO A 131 -13.31 15.91 -17.08
C PRO A 131 -13.94 15.21 -15.88
N GLY A 132 -14.45 13.99 -16.04
CA GLY A 132 -15.05 13.18 -14.98
C GLY A 132 -14.04 12.38 -14.14
N ALA A 133 -12.74 12.47 -14.42
CA ALA A 133 -11.73 11.68 -13.72
C ALA A 133 -11.30 12.29 -12.36
N HIS A 134 -11.70 13.53 -12.08
CA HIS A 134 -11.50 14.24 -10.81
C HIS A 134 -10.14 13.97 -10.12
N PRO A 135 -8.98 14.21 -10.77
CA PRO A 135 -7.68 13.92 -10.17
C PRO A 135 -7.45 14.75 -8.90
N GLN A 136 -7.12 14.10 -7.78
CA GLN A 136 -6.81 14.77 -6.51
C GLN A 136 -5.47 14.32 -5.94
N THR A 137 -4.61 15.28 -5.61
CA THR A 137 -3.36 15.01 -4.91
C THR A 137 -3.64 14.57 -3.47
N VAL A 138 -3.02 13.47 -3.06
CA VAL A 138 -3.00 13.00 -1.68
C VAL A 138 -1.56 13.10 -1.18
N GLN A 139 -1.32 14.03 -0.26
CA GLN A 139 -0.01 14.16 0.38
C GLN A 139 0.08 13.29 1.63
N PHE A 140 1.19 12.60 1.79
CA PHE A 140 1.47 11.80 2.98
C PHE A 140 2.98 11.50 3.09
N THR A 141 3.44 11.36 4.31
CA THR A 141 4.85 11.10 4.65
C THR A 141 4.94 9.93 5.61
N GLY A 142 6.10 9.29 5.66
CA GLY A 142 6.41 8.26 6.65
C GLY A 142 7.68 8.58 7.42
N GLY A 143 8.27 7.56 8.04
CA GLY A 143 9.41 7.73 8.94
C GLY A 143 10.67 8.32 8.27
N ASN A 144 10.99 7.87 7.05
CA ASN A 144 12.21 8.24 6.34
C ASN A 144 12.00 8.42 4.82
N TRP A 145 10.78 8.72 4.39
CA TRP A 145 10.44 8.89 2.98
C TRP A 145 9.35 9.95 2.81
N THR A 146 9.25 10.50 1.60
CA THR A 146 8.20 11.44 1.19
C THR A 146 7.30 10.78 0.16
N GLY A 147 5.98 10.89 0.32
CA GLY A 147 5.02 10.24 -0.56
C GLY A 147 4.27 11.24 -1.43
N THR A 148 4.04 10.84 -2.68
CA THR A 148 3.07 11.49 -3.56
C THR A 148 2.00 10.48 -3.89
N GLY A 149 0.74 10.88 -3.70
CA GLY A 149 -0.42 10.09 -4.08
C GLY A 149 -1.35 10.88 -5.00
N LEU A 150 -2.08 10.15 -5.83
CA LEU A 150 -3.08 10.68 -6.75
C LEU A 150 -4.31 9.77 -6.72
N THR A 151 -5.48 10.32 -6.42
CA THR A 151 -6.73 9.62 -6.68
C THR A 151 -7.31 10.04 -8.02
N VAL A 152 -7.82 9.08 -8.79
CA VAL A 152 -8.46 9.30 -10.09
C VAL A 152 -9.71 8.43 -10.18
N ASP A 153 -10.83 9.01 -10.60
CA ASP A 153 -12.05 8.29 -10.92
C ASP A 153 -11.93 7.62 -12.28
N GLU A 154 -12.21 6.33 -12.37
CA GLU A 154 -12.37 5.67 -13.66
C GLU A 154 -13.57 6.27 -14.39
N THR A 155 -13.37 6.68 -15.66
CA THR A 155 -14.43 7.32 -16.47
C THR A 155 -15.00 6.41 -17.54
N SER A 156 -14.31 5.31 -17.86
CA SER A 156 -14.72 4.33 -18.87
C SER A 156 -15.00 2.95 -18.25
N GLY A 157 -15.54 2.02 -19.06
CA GLY A 157 -15.91 0.68 -18.61
C GLY A 157 -17.35 0.57 -18.09
N ASP A 158 -17.65 -0.54 -17.40
CA ASP A 158 -18.97 -0.75 -16.79
C ASP A 158 -19.14 0.14 -15.56
N GLU A 159 -20.16 1.01 -15.60
CA GLU A 159 -20.43 1.98 -14.54
C GLU A 159 -20.56 1.37 -13.14
N LYS A 160 -21.03 0.12 -13.05
CA LYS A 160 -21.19 -0.59 -11.78
C LYS A 160 -19.86 -1.03 -11.15
N HIS A 161 -18.81 -1.10 -11.96
CA HIS A 161 -17.49 -1.59 -11.56
C HIS A 161 -16.43 -0.50 -11.62
N ARG A 162 -16.78 0.74 -11.97
CA ARG A 162 -15.83 1.86 -11.93
C ARG A 162 -15.43 2.14 -10.48
N ALA A 163 -14.14 2.35 -10.26
CA ALA A 163 -13.58 2.70 -8.97
C ALA A 163 -12.92 4.08 -9.00
N ARG A 164 -12.83 4.70 -7.82
CA ARG A 164 -11.78 5.67 -7.53
C ARG A 164 -10.50 4.90 -7.27
N MET A 165 -9.53 5.05 -8.15
CA MET A 165 -8.21 4.47 -8.02
C MET A 165 -7.32 5.41 -7.21
N PHE A 166 -6.48 4.85 -6.35
CA PHE A 166 -5.40 5.55 -5.67
C PHE A 166 -4.06 5.02 -6.16
N TYR A 167 -3.28 5.89 -6.80
CA TYR A 167 -1.92 5.65 -7.21
C TYR A 167 -0.98 6.33 -6.23
N PHE A 168 0.15 5.71 -5.93
CA PHE A 168 1.09 6.26 -4.97
C PHE A 168 2.53 5.87 -5.26
N CYS A 169 3.45 6.70 -4.77
CA CYS A 169 4.89 6.43 -4.71
C CYS A 169 5.47 6.95 -3.39
N LEU A 170 6.24 6.10 -2.70
CA LEU A 170 7.01 6.44 -1.50
C LEU A 170 8.46 6.61 -1.91
N VAL A 171 8.96 7.84 -1.92
CA VAL A 171 10.29 8.19 -2.42
C VAL A 171 11.30 8.20 -1.28
N HIS A 172 12.38 7.42 -1.46
CA HIS A 172 13.50 7.34 -0.54
C HIS A 172 14.81 7.24 -1.32
N GLN A 173 15.65 8.28 -1.21
CA GLN A 173 16.91 8.40 -1.97
C GLN A 173 16.66 8.28 -3.49
N THR A 174 17.34 7.35 -4.16
CA THR A 174 17.28 7.12 -5.61
C THR A 174 16.17 6.16 -6.05
N HIS A 175 15.36 5.64 -5.11
CA HIS A 175 14.33 4.66 -5.41
C HIS A 175 12.97 5.07 -4.84
N ALA A 176 11.91 4.56 -5.46
CA ALA A 176 10.54 4.76 -5.02
C ALA A 176 9.79 3.44 -4.96
N LEU A 177 9.06 3.22 -3.86
CA LEU A 177 8.12 2.11 -3.73
C LEU A 177 6.73 2.61 -4.16
N CYS A 178 6.25 2.13 -5.30
CA CYS A 178 5.02 2.60 -5.90
C CYS A 178 3.96 1.51 -6.01
N GLY A 179 2.70 1.90 -6.13
CA GLY A 179 1.60 0.97 -6.25
C GLY A 179 0.28 1.65 -6.62
N LYS A 180 -0.76 0.84 -6.74
CA LYS A 180 -2.13 1.32 -6.96
C LYS A 180 -3.16 0.40 -6.32
N SER A 181 -4.29 0.98 -5.93
CA SER A 181 -5.41 0.23 -5.35
C SER A 181 -6.73 0.96 -5.58
N PRO A 182 -7.86 0.26 -5.80
CA PRO A 182 -9.17 0.87 -5.68
C PRO A 182 -9.43 1.30 -4.23
N VAL A 183 -9.97 2.50 -4.02
CA VAL A 183 -10.28 3.03 -2.68
C VAL A 183 -11.76 3.33 -2.47
N GLN A 184 -12.55 3.35 -3.53
CA GLN A 184 -14.01 3.50 -3.46
C GLN A 184 -14.63 2.98 -4.76
N TRP A 185 -15.74 2.26 -4.68
CA TRP A 185 -16.57 1.98 -5.86
C TRP A 185 -17.43 3.20 -6.18
N LEU A 186 -17.45 3.67 -7.43
CA LEU A 186 -18.19 4.88 -7.80
C LEU A 186 -19.71 4.66 -7.84
N ALA A 187 -20.14 3.42 -8.03
CA ALA A 187 -21.55 3.03 -7.94
C ALA A 187 -22.07 2.96 -6.49
N ASP A 188 -21.17 2.88 -5.51
CA ASP A 188 -21.55 2.94 -4.11
C ASP A 188 -21.80 4.41 -3.72
N THR A 189 -23.08 4.75 -3.60
CA THR A 189 -23.52 6.09 -3.18
C THR A 189 -23.22 6.39 -1.70
N GLY A 190 -22.69 5.41 -0.95
CA GLY A 190 -22.25 5.59 0.43
C GLY A 190 -20.89 6.28 0.55
N GLU A 191 -20.54 6.66 1.78
CA GLU A 191 -19.24 7.28 2.13
C GLU A 191 -18.11 6.24 2.27
N HIS A 192 -18.25 5.05 1.68
CA HIS A 192 -17.30 3.95 1.81
C HIS A 192 -16.03 4.22 1.00
N ASN A 193 -15.12 4.99 1.60
CA ASN A 193 -13.81 5.30 1.08
C ASN A 193 -12.72 4.72 1.99
N GLU A 194 -11.89 3.87 1.42
CA GLU A 194 -10.86 3.10 2.13
C GLU A 194 -9.45 3.69 1.99
N LEU A 195 -9.33 4.90 1.43
CA LEU A 195 -8.05 5.60 1.27
C LEU A 195 -7.31 5.74 2.60
N TRP A 196 -8.04 5.94 3.71
CA TRP A 196 -7.43 6.07 5.04
C TRP A 196 -6.73 4.78 5.49
N LYS A 197 -7.28 3.58 5.17
CA LYS A 197 -6.64 2.29 5.51
C LYS A 197 -5.34 2.12 4.74
N ILE A 198 -5.37 2.37 3.43
CA ILE A 198 -4.16 2.26 2.60
C ILE A 198 -3.12 3.28 3.07
N ARG A 199 -3.51 4.53 3.33
CA ARG A 199 -2.58 5.53 3.86
C ARG A 199 -1.95 5.08 5.18
N ALA A 200 -2.72 4.53 6.11
CA ALA A 200 -2.18 4.03 7.37
C ALA A 200 -1.17 2.89 7.16
N ILE A 201 -1.47 1.94 6.27
CA ILE A 201 -0.55 0.85 5.90
C ILE A 201 0.73 1.42 5.29
N LEU A 202 0.62 2.32 4.30
CA LEU A 202 1.77 2.94 3.64
C LEU A 202 2.60 3.77 4.63
N GLN A 203 1.98 4.51 5.54
CA GLN A 203 2.66 5.29 6.58
C GLN A 203 3.44 4.42 7.57
N SER A 204 3.11 3.13 7.69
CA SER A 204 3.89 2.18 8.48
C SER A 204 5.19 1.75 7.81
N VAL A 205 5.35 2.02 6.51
CA VAL A 205 6.56 1.66 5.76
C VAL A 205 7.77 2.42 6.31
N LYS A 206 8.87 1.71 6.49
CA LYS A 206 10.19 2.29 6.78
C LYS A 206 11.21 1.68 5.84
N PHE A 207 11.91 2.50 5.07
CA PHE A 207 13.01 2.01 4.24
C PHE A 207 14.20 1.63 5.12
N VAL A 208 14.93 0.60 4.70
CA VAL A 208 16.16 0.15 5.34
C VAL A 208 17.32 0.62 4.49
N ASP A 209 18.07 1.61 4.98
CA ASP A 209 19.27 2.11 4.33
C ASP A 209 20.32 1.00 4.21
N ALA A 210 21.02 0.94 3.07
CA ALA A 210 22.25 0.15 2.98
C ALA A 210 23.28 0.75 3.94
N SER A 211 23.77 -0.04 4.89
CA SER A 211 24.78 0.44 5.84
C SER A 211 26.03 0.89 5.07
N PRO A 212 26.46 2.16 5.17
CA PRO A 212 27.60 2.69 4.41
C PRO A 212 28.97 2.14 4.87
N LEU A 213 29.00 1.23 5.85
CA LEU A 213 30.21 0.88 6.60
C LEU A 213 31.06 -0.26 6.02
N LEU A 214 30.81 -0.74 4.79
CA LEU A 214 31.63 -1.82 4.19
C LEU A 214 32.08 -1.60 2.73
N GLU A 215 31.80 -0.45 2.12
CA GLU A 215 32.31 -0.13 0.75
C GLU A 215 33.65 0.62 0.77
N SER A 216 34.46 0.45 1.82
CA SER A 216 35.83 0.95 1.88
C SER A 216 36.80 -0.17 2.19
N ASP A 217 36.96 -1.12 1.26
CA ASP A 217 38.30 -1.65 1.02
C ASP A 217 38.91 -0.83 -0.14
N PRO A 218 39.71 0.22 0.15
CA PRO A 218 40.54 0.80 -0.87
C PRO A 218 41.46 -0.31 -1.37
N ALA A 219 41.55 -0.48 -2.68
CA ALA A 219 42.59 -1.27 -3.33
C ALA A 219 43.95 -0.75 -2.82
N ILE A 220 44.47 -1.39 -1.77
CA ILE A 220 45.83 -1.19 -1.31
C ILE A 220 46.73 -1.59 -2.46
N GLY A 221 47.56 -0.64 -2.86
CA GLY A 221 48.29 -0.66 -4.11
C GLY A 221 49.20 -1.87 -4.25
N SER A 222 49.17 -2.47 -5.44
CA SER A 222 50.30 -3.24 -5.93
C SER A 222 51.26 -2.28 -6.61
N ALA A 223 51.99 -1.52 -5.80
CA ALA A 223 53.15 -0.77 -6.27
C ALA A 223 54.41 -1.63 -6.07
N SER A 224 55.17 -1.75 -7.16
CA SER A 224 56.60 -2.06 -7.24
C SER A 224 57.02 -3.54 -7.14
N ALA A 225 57.32 -4.13 -8.31
CA ALA A 225 58.50 -4.98 -8.46
C ALA A 225 59.50 -4.21 -9.35
N PRO A 226 60.70 -3.85 -8.85
CA PRO A 226 61.79 -3.40 -9.69
C PRO A 226 62.67 -4.57 -10.14
N SER A 227 63.47 -4.28 -11.17
CA SER A 227 64.83 -4.78 -11.37
C SER A 227 65.07 -5.87 -12.42
N ASN A 228 65.90 -5.45 -13.38
CA ASN A 228 66.98 -6.18 -14.05
C ASN A 228 66.66 -7.39 -14.94
N ARG A 229 66.89 -7.17 -16.25
CA ARG A 229 67.92 -7.93 -16.98
C ARG A 229 68.48 -7.09 -18.11
N GLY A 230 69.73 -6.67 -17.95
CA GLY A 230 70.62 -6.47 -19.09
C GLY A 230 71.14 -7.81 -19.61
N ASN A 231 71.88 -7.69 -20.71
CA ASN A 231 72.87 -8.60 -21.24
C ASN A 231 72.40 -9.77 -22.13
N ASP A 232 72.67 -9.57 -23.42
CA ASP A 232 73.67 -10.29 -24.23
C ASP A 232 73.13 -10.97 -25.51
N ASP A 233 73.80 -10.60 -26.61
CA ASP A 233 73.86 -11.12 -27.99
C ASP A 233 72.70 -10.86 -28.98
#